data_AF-A0A2P7YZG2-F1
#
_entry.id   AF-A0A2P7YZG2-F1
#
_cell.length_a   1.000
_cell.length_b   1.000
_cell.length_c   1.000
_cell.angle_alpha   90.00
_cell.angle_beta   90.00
_cell.angle_gamma   90.00
#
_symmetry.space_group_name_H-M   'P 1'
#
loop_
_entity.id
_entity.type
_entity.pdbx_description
1 polymer ?
#
loop_
_entity_poly.entity_id
_entity_poly.type
_entity_poly.pdbx_seq_one_letter_code
_entity_poly.pdbx_strand_id
1 'polypeptide(L)'
;MFYDAYTNSQYILLVRHGESEGNCDKSVNRHTPNHKICLTAQGHEQAKKAGSVLREFLEQFEEHDSRSVLFYTSPYLRARQTCKDIIDGIQDLEGVRYNVKEEARMREQDFGNFQSTPEEMEQIWAQRAHYGHFFFRIPHGESAADVYDRIASFNETLFRQFHQEKFPNVLVLVTHGIWARVFLMKWFRWSYEDFESLRNIPHCHFLIMKQQESGRYSLKTPLHTWDDLRDLDVEEEISKEFTQEVSFNSMNKLDNPDDMDIHSIIKAQVEAIEENRLKDKKIHESYKSTLAIKLSQDHQSIQNSKEDILSL
;
A
#
# COMPACT_ATOMS: atom_id res chain seq x y z
N MET A 1 16.66 -28.12 -21.11
CA MET A 1 17.37 -26.83 -21.12
C MET A 1 17.27 -26.28 -19.73
N PHE A 2 18.40 -26.18 -19.04
CA PHE A 2 18.50 -25.64 -17.69
C PHE A 2 18.10 -24.16 -17.75
N TYR A 3 17.17 -23.74 -16.90
CA TYR A 3 16.89 -22.32 -16.68
C TYR A 3 18.13 -21.75 -15.99
N ASP A 4 18.88 -20.89 -16.68
CA ASP A 4 19.93 -20.10 -16.05
C ASP A 4 19.36 -19.37 -14.84
N ALA A 5 20.09 -19.41 -13.73
CA ALA A 5 19.73 -18.77 -12.48
C ALA A 5 19.84 -17.24 -12.66
N TYR A 6 18.74 -16.61 -13.07
CA TYR A 6 18.63 -15.16 -13.11
C TYR A 6 18.72 -14.58 -11.69
N THR A 7 19.67 -13.66 -11.48
CA THR A 7 19.89 -12.94 -10.22
C THR A 7 18.85 -11.84 -10.03
N ASN A 8 17.59 -12.23 -9.82
CA ASN A 8 16.57 -11.30 -9.33
C ASN A 8 16.84 -10.96 -7.86
N SER A 9 16.33 -9.81 -7.39
CA SER A 9 16.36 -9.49 -5.96
C SER A 9 15.64 -10.59 -5.17
N GLN A 10 16.30 -11.29 -4.25
CA GLN A 10 15.62 -12.31 -3.46
C GLN A 10 14.51 -11.70 -2.58
N TYR A 11 14.66 -10.43 -2.19
CA TYR A 11 13.72 -9.71 -1.34
C TYR A 11 13.37 -8.33 -1.90
N ILE A 12 12.07 -8.00 -1.90
CA ILE A 12 11.56 -6.64 -2.09
C ILE A 12 10.87 -6.24 -0.78
N LEU A 13 11.36 -5.18 -0.14
CA LEU A 13 10.88 -4.65 1.13
C LEU A 13 10.19 -3.31 0.85
N LEU A 14 8.89 -3.21 1.09
CA LEU A 14 8.20 -1.92 1.02
C LEU A 14 8.10 -1.33 2.42
N VAL A 15 8.26 -0.02 2.54
CA VAL A 15 8.12 0.69 3.80
C VAL A 15 7.43 2.03 3.60
N ARG A 16 6.33 2.25 4.32
CA ARG A 16 5.69 3.57 4.42
C ARG A 16 6.57 4.49 5.26
N HIS A 17 6.69 5.75 4.84
CA HIS A 17 7.39 6.78 5.61
C HIS A 17 6.93 6.84 7.08
N GLY A 18 7.82 7.32 7.96
CA GLY A 18 7.50 7.58 9.36
C GLY A 18 6.40 8.63 9.53
N GLU A 19 5.88 8.78 10.73
CA GLU A 19 4.93 9.85 11.05
C GLU A 19 5.44 11.23 10.59
N SER A 20 4.59 11.98 9.90
CA SER A 20 4.91 13.31 9.37
C SER A 20 4.05 14.39 10.02
N GLU A 21 4.48 15.65 9.93
CA GLU A 21 3.68 16.78 10.45
C GLU A 21 2.26 16.76 9.87
N GLY A 22 2.12 16.43 8.58
CA GLY A 22 0.83 16.29 7.91
C GLY A 22 -0.01 15.07 8.32
N ASN A 23 0.54 14.13 9.10
CA ASN A 23 -0.23 13.07 9.76
C ASN A 23 -0.78 13.53 11.12
N CYS A 24 -0.08 14.44 11.80
CA CYS A 24 -0.50 15.00 13.09
C CYS A 24 -1.44 16.20 12.91
N ASP A 25 -1.18 17.03 11.91
CA ASP A 25 -1.94 18.24 11.59
C ASP A 25 -2.08 18.40 10.08
N LYS A 26 -3.29 18.12 9.58
CA LYS A 26 -3.61 18.26 8.15
C LYS A 26 -3.60 19.71 7.68
N SER A 27 -3.79 20.70 8.56
CA SER A 27 -3.81 22.13 8.20
C SER A 27 -2.50 22.59 7.56
N VAL A 28 -1.40 21.88 7.85
CA VAL A 28 -0.10 22.05 7.19
C VAL A 28 -0.21 21.98 5.66
N ASN A 29 -1.12 21.15 5.12
CA ASN A 29 -1.35 21.03 3.67
C ASN A 29 -2.01 22.26 3.04
N ARG A 30 -2.44 23.25 3.83
CA ARG A 30 -2.97 24.54 3.32
C ARG A 30 -1.87 25.52 2.94
N HIS A 31 -0.72 25.43 3.59
CA HIS A 31 0.36 26.41 3.41
C HIS A 31 1.70 25.77 3.03
N THR A 32 1.87 24.48 3.28
CA THR A 32 3.06 23.71 2.92
C THR A 32 2.71 22.73 1.80
N PRO A 33 3.38 22.80 0.63
CA PRO A 33 3.19 21.81 -0.43
C PRO A 33 3.45 20.39 0.09
N ASN A 34 2.57 19.43 -0.23
CA ASN A 34 2.62 18.06 0.29
C ASN A 34 4.03 17.40 0.18
N HIS A 35 4.73 17.61 -0.93
CA HIS A 35 6.07 17.06 -1.15
C HIS A 35 7.15 17.60 -0.20
N LYS A 36 6.90 18.72 0.49
CA LYS A 36 7.81 19.37 1.45
C LYS A 36 7.52 19.05 2.91
N ILE A 37 6.42 18.37 3.21
CA ILE A 37 6.09 18.00 4.59
C ILE A 37 7.14 17.03 5.13
N CYS A 38 7.71 17.36 6.29
CA CYS A 38 8.76 16.58 6.94
C CYS A 38 8.20 15.58 7.97
N LEU A 39 9.06 14.67 8.40
CA LEU A 39 8.82 13.79 9.54
C LEU A 39 8.73 14.56 10.85
N THR A 40 7.96 14.02 11.80
CA THR A 40 8.02 14.40 13.21
C THR A 40 9.25 13.78 13.89
N ALA A 41 9.55 14.19 15.12
CA ALA A 41 10.57 13.52 15.93
C ALA A 41 10.28 12.02 16.11
N GLN A 42 9.01 11.67 16.34
CA GLN A 42 8.54 10.29 16.41
C GLN A 42 8.71 9.56 15.07
N GLY A 43 8.43 10.21 13.94
CA GLY A 43 8.68 9.65 12.61
C GLY A 43 10.14 9.30 12.36
N HIS A 44 11.06 10.15 12.81
CA HIS A 44 12.50 9.86 12.78
C HIS A 44 12.88 8.67 13.68
N GLU A 45 12.33 8.58 14.89
CA GLU A 45 12.55 7.41 15.76
C GLU A 45 12.01 6.11 15.17
N GLN A 46 10.83 6.15 14.54
CA GLN A 46 10.26 5.01 13.82
C GLN A 46 11.17 4.56 12.67
N ALA A 47 11.71 5.49 11.89
CA ALA A 47 12.60 5.19 10.77
C ALA A 47 13.94 4.58 11.25
N LYS A 48 14.52 5.11 12.34
CA LYS A 48 15.73 4.54 12.95
C LYS A 48 15.51 3.11 13.45
N LYS A 49 14.36 2.84 14.09
CA LYS A 49 13.98 1.48 14.50
C LYS A 49 13.87 0.54 13.30
N ALA A 50 13.28 0.99 12.20
CA ALA A 50 13.26 0.23 10.96
C ALA A 50 14.67 -0.01 10.40
N GLY A 51 15.59 0.96 10.52
CA GLY A 51 17.02 0.77 10.22
C GLY A 51 17.65 -0.38 11.02
N SER A 52 17.39 -0.45 12.34
CA SER A 52 17.84 -1.55 13.19
C SER A 52 17.27 -2.91 12.76
N VAL A 53 15.98 -2.96 12.42
CA VAL A 53 15.35 -4.19 11.90
C VAL A 53 15.98 -4.64 10.58
N LEU A 54 16.28 -3.69 9.68
CA LEU A 54 16.94 -4.00 8.42
C LEU A 54 18.38 -4.50 8.64
N ARG A 55 19.12 -3.93 9.60
CA ARG A 55 20.43 -4.43 10.01
C ARG A 55 20.36 -5.88 10.44
N GLU A 56 19.47 -6.20 11.39
CA GLU A 56 19.30 -7.57 11.89
C GLU A 56 18.97 -8.55 10.76
N PHE A 57 18.12 -8.13 9.81
CA PHE A 57 17.82 -8.92 8.62
C PHE A 57 19.05 -9.16 7.72
N LEU A 58 19.88 -8.12 7.50
CA LEU A 58 21.09 -8.23 6.67
C LEU A 58 22.21 -9.05 7.34
N GLU A 59 22.26 -9.10 8.67
CA GLU A 59 23.22 -9.91 9.42
C GLU A 59 22.97 -11.41 9.27
N GLN A 60 21.75 -11.82 8.89
CA GLN A 60 21.41 -13.23 8.65
C GLN A 60 22.03 -13.81 7.37
N PHE A 61 22.56 -12.98 6.46
CA PHE A 61 23.22 -13.46 5.26
C PHE A 61 24.65 -13.89 5.58
N GLU A 62 24.97 -15.16 5.31
CA GLU A 62 26.29 -15.76 5.59
C GLU A 62 27.41 -15.17 4.73
N GLU A 63 27.12 -14.83 3.46
CA GLU A 63 28.09 -14.26 2.53
C GLU A 63 27.97 -12.73 2.43
N HIS A 64 29.08 -12.01 2.57
CA HIS A 64 29.10 -10.55 2.47
C HIS A 64 28.65 -10.03 1.09
N ASP A 65 28.97 -10.73 -0.01
CA ASP A 65 28.54 -10.33 -1.35
C ASP A 65 27.01 -10.44 -1.55
N SER A 66 26.31 -11.19 -0.69
CA SER A 66 24.85 -11.28 -0.66
C SER A 66 24.18 -10.10 0.07
N ARG A 67 24.94 -9.20 0.71
CA ARG A 67 24.45 -8.04 1.47
C ARG A 67 24.41 -6.75 0.63
N SER A 68 23.94 -6.86 -0.61
CA SER A 68 23.75 -5.71 -1.49
C SER A 68 22.30 -5.20 -1.44
N VAL A 69 22.14 -3.89 -1.24
CA VAL A 69 20.84 -3.23 -1.07
C VAL A 69 20.63 -2.12 -2.11
N LEU A 70 19.52 -2.14 -2.82
CA LEU A 70 19.08 -1.00 -3.63
C LEU A 70 17.89 -0.33 -2.97
N PHE A 71 18.02 0.95 -2.63
CA PHE A 71 16.90 1.77 -2.20
C PHE A 71 16.31 2.51 -3.40
N TYR A 72 14.98 2.42 -3.57
CA TYR A 72 14.23 3.47 -4.23
C TYR A 72 13.44 4.26 -3.19
N THR A 73 13.48 5.58 -3.30
CA THR A 73 12.70 6.47 -2.44
C THR A 73 11.83 7.41 -3.28
N SER A 74 10.64 7.69 -2.77
CA SER A 74 9.83 8.79 -3.29
C SER A 74 10.55 10.14 -3.11
N PRO A 75 10.34 11.11 -4.01
CA PRO A 75 10.95 12.44 -3.89
C PRO A 75 10.42 13.29 -2.71
N TYR A 76 9.32 12.88 -2.08
CA TYR A 76 8.73 13.63 -0.96
C TYR A 76 9.66 13.62 0.26
N LEU A 77 9.78 14.78 0.93
CA LEU A 77 10.75 14.99 1.99
C LEU A 77 10.66 13.94 3.11
N ARG A 78 9.46 13.65 3.61
CA ARG A 78 9.24 12.60 4.62
C ARG A 78 9.74 11.21 4.21
N ALA A 79 9.62 10.84 2.93
CA ALA A 79 10.12 9.57 2.41
C ALA A 79 11.65 9.58 2.30
N ARG A 80 12.25 10.69 1.84
CA ARG A 80 13.70 10.88 1.82
C ARG A 80 14.31 10.82 3.23
N GLN A 81 13.69 11.50 4.19
CA GLN A 81 14.11 11.48 5.60
C GLN A 81 14.01 10.07 6.19
N THR A 82 12.91 9.36 5.93
CA THR A 82 12.75 7.96 6.35
C THR A 82 13.85 7.09 5.75
N CYS A 83 14.11 7.24 4.44
CA CYS A 83 15.13 6.47 3.74
C CYS A 83 16.52 6.71 4.32
N LYS A 84 16.87 7.98 4.58
CA LYS A 84 18.14 8.36 5.21
C LYS A 84 18.29 7.70 6.58
N ASP A 85 17.28 7.80 7.44
CA ASP A 85 17.35 7.25 8.80
C ASP A 85 17.40 5.72 8.83
N ILE A 86 16.77 5.04 7.87
CA ILE A 86 16.92 3.58 7.69
C ILE A 86 18.35 3.24 7.25
N ILE A 87 18.91 3.97 6.28
CA ILE A 87 20.27 3.79 5.80
C ILE A 87 21.27 4.03 6.94
N ASP A 88 21.02 5.02 7.79
CA ASP A 88 21.88 5.32 8.94
C ASP A 88 22.03 4.12 9.88
N GLY A 89 21.05 3.22 9.93
CA GLY A 89 21.10 1.98 10.72
C GLY A 89 21.95 0.85 10.13
N ILE A 90 22.28 0.90 8.83
CA ILE A 90 23.01 -0.18 8.13
C ILE A 90 24.34 0.27 7.52
N GLN A 91 24.60 1.58 7.41
CA GLN A 91 25.75 2.11 6.65
C GLN A 91 27.13 1.73 7.22
N ASP A 92 27.19 1.45 8.52
CA ASP A 92 28.39 1.03 9.25
C ASP A 92 28.47 -0.51 9.38
N LEU A 93 27.51 -1.27 8.83
CA LEU A 93 27.54 -2.72 8.84
C LEU A 93 28.55 -3.26 7.82
N GLU A 94 29.52 -4.05 8.29
CA GLU A 94 30.61 -4.56 7.47
C GLU A 94 30.11 -5.46 6.32
N GLY A 95 30.61 -5.18 5.11
CA GLY A 95 30.27 -5.90 3.89
C GLY A 95 28.93 -5.51 3.26
N VAL A 96 28.15 -4.59 3.86
CA VAL A 96 26.94 -4.06 3.22
C VAL A 96 27.33 -3.04 2.14
N ARG A 97 26.80 -3.23 0.94
CA ARG A 97 26.88 -2.22 -0.13
C ARG A 97 25.48 -1.74 -0.45
N TYR A 98 25.25 -0.43 -0.43
CA TYR A 98 23.95 0.12 -0.79
C TYR A 98 24.05 1.18 -1.88
N ASN A 99 22.97 1.34 -2.63
CA ASN A 99 22.77 2.45 -3.55
C ASN A 99 21.37 3.03 -3.37
N VAL A 100 21.21 4.33 -3.63
CA VAL A 100 19.94 5.03 -3.48
C VAL A 100 19.56 5.66 -4.82
N LYS A 101 18.33 5.41 -5.25
CA LYS A 101 17.71 6.04 -6.41
C LYS A 101 16.44 6.73 -5.99
N GLU A 102 16.20 7.88 -6.57
CA GLU A 102 14.93 8.56 -6.43
C GLU A 102 14.02 8.19 -7.61
N GLU A 103 12.74 7.97 -7.33
CA GLU A 103 11.75 7.64 -8.35
C GLU A 103 10.49 8.50 -8.17
N ALA A 104 10.27 9.41 -9.13
CA ALA A 104 9.13 10.33 -9.10
C ALA A 104 7.77 9.60 -9.16
N ARG A 105 7.71 8.41 -9.76
CA ARG A 105 6.49 7.59 -9.82
C ARG A 105 6.14 6.93 -8.49
N MET A 106 7.00 7.01 -7.46
CA MET A 106 6.76 6.51 -6.11
C MET A 106 6.08 7.52 -5.17
N ARG A 107 5.78 8.73 -5.64
CA ARG A 107 5.07 9.75 -4.85
C ARG A 107 3.68 9.28 -4.38
N GLU A 108 3.16 9.85 -3.29
CA GLU A 108 1.81 9.51 -2.80
C GLU A 108 0.73 9.87 -3.82
N GLN A 109 -0.49 9.33 -3.68
CA GLN A 109 -1.67 9.86 -4.38
C GLN A 109 -1.75 11.39 -4.18
N ASP A 110 -1.89 12.13 -5.29
CA ASP A 110 -2.02 13.58 -5.21
C ASP A 110 -3.46 13.96 -4.79
N PHE A 111 -3.58 14.70 -3.69
CA PHE A 111 -4.87 15.14 -3.12
C PHE A 111 -5.26 16.57 -3.57
N GLY A 112 -4.76 17.04 -4.72
CA GLY A 112 -4.86 18.44 -5.14
C GLY A 112 -3.67 19.29 -4.69
N ASN A 113 -3.69 20.59 -5.04
CA ASN A 113 -2.57 21.51 -4.79
C ASN A 113 -2.47 21.92 -3.31
N PHE A 114 -3.42 22.75 -2.86
CA PHE A 114 -3.62 23.14 -1.47
C PHE A 114 -5.03 22.74 -1.09
N GLN A 115 -5.19 22.21 0.13
CA GLN A 115 -6.51 21.84 0.62
C GLN A 115 -7.34 23.09 0.89
N SER A 116 -8.59 23.09 0.41
CA SER A 116 -9.52 24.21 0.53
C SER A 116 -10.11 24.33 1.95
N THR A 117 -11.29 24.93 2.08
CA THR A 117 -11.96 25.10 3.37
C THR A 117 -12.24 23.74 4.04
N PRO A 118 -12.31 23.66 5.40
CA PRO A 118 -12.64 22.42 6.09
C PRO A 118 -13.94 21.79 5.56
N GLU A 119 -14.94 22.61 5.27
CA GLU A 119 -16.27 22.19 4.82
C GLU A 119 -16.22 21.54 3.43
N GLU A 120 -15.45 22.12 2.49
CA GLU A 120 -15.26 21.53 1.16
C GLU A 120 -14.47 20.22 1.25
N MET A 121 -13.45 20.16 2.10
CA MET A 121 -12.67 18.94 2.32
C MET A 121 -13.54 17.84 2.91
N GLU A 122 -14.35 18.14 3.92
CA GLU A 122 -15.32 17.21 4.50
C GLU A 122 -16.29 16.63 3.46
N GLN A 123 -16.86 17.48 2.60
CA GLN A 123 -17.74 17.01 1.52
C GLN A 123 -17.02 16.07 0.55
N ILE A 124 -15.77 16.38 0.19
CA ILE A 124 -14.95 15.52 -0.67
C ILE A 124 -14.67 14.18 0.02
N TRP A 125 -14.34 14.19 1.31
CA TRP A 125 -14.07 12.96 2.06
C TRP A 125 -15.31 12.09 2.23
N ALA A 126 -16.47 12.67 2.52
CA ALA A 126 -17.74 11.95 2.60
C ALA A 126 -18.13 11.33 1.25
N GLN A 127 -17.95 12.06 0.14
CA GLN A 127 -18.15 11.52 -1.20
C GLN A 127 -17.17 10.39 -1.50
N ARG A 128 -15.89 10.54 -1.15
CA ARG A 128 -14.86 9.51 -1.33
C ARG A 128 -15.17 8.25 -0.55
N ALA A 129 -15.63 8.39 0.69
CA ALA A 129 -16.01 7.27 1.54
C ALA A 129 -17.15 6.44 0.90
N HIS A 130 -18.17 7.11 0.36
CA HIS A 130 -19.29 6.43 -0.30
C HIS A 130 -18.95 5.86 -1.68
N TYR A 131 -18.06 6.53 -2.43
CA TYR A 131 -17.70 6.13 -3.79
C TYR A 131 -16.67 4.99 -3.84
N GLY A 132 -15.79 4.89 -2.84
CA GLY A 132 -14.67 3.95 -2.80
C GLY A 132 -13.33 4.61 -3.17
N HIS A 133 -12.25 4.14 -2.54
CA HIS A 133 -10.94 4.79 -2.61
C HIS A 133 -10.26 4.62 -3.98
N PHE A 134 -10.52 3.53 -4.70
CA PHE A 134 -9.79 3.16 -5.89
C PHE A 134 -10.15 4.04 -7.09
N PHE A 135 -11.45 4.21 -7.34
CA PHE A 135 -11.95 4.94 -8.51
C PHE A 135 -12.26 6.42 -8.24
N PHE A 136 -12.45 6.82 -6.98
CA PHE A 136 -12.75 8.22 -6.67
C PHE A 136 -11.57 9.13 -7.05
N ARG A 137 -11.84 10.12 -7.90
CA ARG A 137 -10.87 11.13 -8.31
C ARG A 137 -11.06 12.39 -7.47
N ILE A 138 -10.05 12.72 -6.69
CA ILE A 138 -10.03 13.95 -5.90
C ILE A 138 -9.91 15.16 -6.83
N PRO A 139 -10.65 16.27 -6.61
CA PRO A 139 -10.52 17.48 -7.40
C PRO A 139 -9.07 17.96 -7.51
N HIS A 140 -8.62 18.23 -8.75
CA HIS A 140 -7.23 18.60 -9.07
C HIS A 140 -6.15 17.59 -8.60
N GLY A 141 -6.54 16.37 -8.24
CA GLY A 141 -5.68 15.30 -7.77
C GLY A 141 -5.75 14.03 -8.62
N GLU A 142 -5.35 12.92 -8.01
CA GLU A 142 -5.33 11.57 -8.59
C GLU A 142 -6.44 10.69 -7.97
N SER A 143 -6.92 9.69 -8.71
CA SER A 143 -7.54 8.49 -8.13
C SER A 143 -6.47 7.41 -7.87
N ALA A 144 -6.78 6.37 -7.09
CA ALA A 144 -5.82 5.27 -6.93
C ALA A 144 -5.62 4.49 -8.25
N ALA A 145 -6.59 4.54 -9.17
CA ALA A 145 -6.43 4.03 -10.53
C ALA A 145 -5.34 4.79 -11.33
N ASP A 146 -5.20 6.11 -11.18
CA ASP A 146 -4.08 6.83 -11.79
C ASP A 146 -2.73 6.40 -11.20
N VAL A 147 -2.70 6.18 -9.88
CA VAL A 147 -1.53 5.66 -9.17
C VAL A 147 -1.16 4.27 -9.72
N TYR A 148 -2.16 3.44 -10.03
CA TYR A 148 -1.97 2.10 -10.60
C TYR A 148 -1.27 2.15 -11.97
N ASP A 149 -1.62 3.11 -12.83
CA ASP A 149 -1.01 3.26 -14.15
C ASP A 149 0.47 3.66 -14.06
N ARG A 150 0.81 4.63 -13.21
CA ARG A 150 2.24 5.00 -13.02
C ARG A 150 3.04 3.89 -12.35
N ILE A 151 2.43 3.10 -11.46
CA ILE A 151 3.04 1.91 -10.88
C ILE A 151 3.27 0.84 -11.95
N ALA A 152 2.35 0.64 -12.89
CA ALA A 152 2.53 -0.32 -13.98
C ALA A 152 3.82 -0.02 -14.77
N SER A 153 4.04 1.25 -15.14
CA SER A 153 5.27 1.68 -15.82
C SER A 153 6.54 1.52 -14.96
N PHE A 154 6.41 1.70 -13.64
CA PHE A 154 7.52 1.50 -12.71
C PHE A 154 7.88 0.02 -12.59
N ASN A 155 6.87 -0.86 -12.51
CA ASN A 155 7.07 -2.30 -12.50
C ASN A 155 7.78 -2.78 -13.76
N GLU A 156 7.45 -2.28 -14.95
CA GLU A 156 8.19 -2.59 -16.18
C GLU A 156 9.67 -2.18 -16.09
N THR A 157 9.95 -1.05 -15.44
CA THR A 157 11.32 -0.58 -15.21
C THR A 157 12.05 -1.51 -14.23
N LEU A 158 11.41 -1.92 -13.13
CA LEU A 158 11.96 -2.87 -12.17
C LEU A 158 12.23 -4.23 -12.81
N PHE A 159 11.24 -4.80 -13.52
CA PHE A 159 11.39 -6.08 -14.20
C PHE A 159 12.55 -6.05 -15.19
N ARG A 160 12.72 -4.99 -15.99
CA ARG A 160 13.88 -4.85 -16.87
C ARG A 160 15.20 -4.79 -16.11
N GLN A 161 15.24 -4.17 -14.93
CA GLN A 161 16.45 -4.12 -14.11
C GLN A 161 16.79 -5.45 -13.44
N PHE A 162 15.79 -6.27 -13.09
CA PHE A 162 16.03 -7.61 -12.53
C PHE A 162 16.78 -8.53 -13.49
N HIS A 163 16.72 -8.28 -14.80
CA HIS A 163 17.48 -9.03 -15.81
C HIS A 163 18.94 -8.58 -15.92
N GLN A 164 19.41 -7.63 -15.12
CA GLN A 164 20.81 -7.22 -15.10
C GLN A 164 21.62 -8.14 -14.18
N GLU A 165 22.77 -8.62 -14.64
CA GLU A 165 23.60 -9.62 -13.93
C GLU A 165 23.99 -9.22 -12.48
N LYS A 166 23.97 -7.93 -12.16
CA LYS A 166 24.39 -7.37 -10.86
C LYS A 166 23.26 -6.66 -10.11
N PHE A 167 22.01 -7.12 -10.24
CA PHE A 167 20.93 -6.55 -9.44
C PHE A 167 21.12 -6.88 -7.95
N PRO A 168 20.97 -5.92 -7.03
CA PRO A 168 21.17 -6.17 -5.60
C PRO A 168 20.21 -7.23 -5.03
N ASN A 169 20.65 -7.92 -3.99
CA ASN A 169 19.86 -9.00 -3.40
C ASN A 169 18.59 -8.48 -2.70
N VAL A 170 18.68 -7.31 -2.07
CA VAL A 170 17.56 -6.66 -1.36
C VAL A 170 17.18 -5.35 -2.05
N LEU A 171 15.92 -5.24 -2.47
CA LEU A 171 15.32 -4.00 -2.97
C LEU A 171 14.45 -3.38 -1.87
N VAL A 172 14.73 -2.16 -1.45
CA VAL A 172 13.92 -1.42 -0.48
C VAL A 172 13.19 -0.28 -1.17
N LEU A 173 11.86 -0.25 -1.06
CA LEU A 173 10.97 0.76 -1.63
C LEU A 173 10.42 1.64 -0.49
N VAL A 174 11.00 2.82 -0.30
CA VAL A 174 10.58 3.80 0.72
C VAL A 174 9.55 4.76 0.13
N THR A 175 8.30 4.63 0.57
CA THR A 175 7.13 5.18 -0.13
C THR A 175 6.01 5.58 0.85
N HIS A 176 4.77 5.58 0.39
CA HIS A 176 3.58 6.04 1.11
C HIS A 176 2.49 4.96 1.16
N GLY A 177 1.39 5.26 1.86
CA GLY A 177 0.36 4.28 2.22
C GLY A 177 -0.45 3.80 1.01
N ILE A 178 -1.06 4.73 0.25
CA ILE A 178 -1.86 4.37 -0.93
C ILE A 178 -0.95 3.75 -1.98
N TRP A 179 0.21 4.38 -2.24
CA TRP A 179 1.16 3.85 -3.21
C TRP A 179 1.57 2.39 -2.92
N ALA A 180 1.90 2.04 -1.68
CA ALA A 180 2.29 0.68 -1.32
C ALA A 180 1.14 -0.32 -1.51
N ARG A 181 -0.09 0.03 -1.14
CA ARG A 181 -1.27 -0.81 -1.38
C ARG A 181 -1.52 -1.04 -2.87
N VAL A 182 -1.47 0.02 -3.68
CA VAL A 182 -1.66 -0.07 -5.15
C VAL A 182 -0.51 -0.85 -5.80
N PHE A 183 0.72 -0.73 -5.29
CA PHE A 183 1.86 -1.52 -5.76
C PHE A 183 1.60 -3.02 -5.59
N LEU A 184 1.15 -3.43 -4.40
CA LEU A 184 0.83 -4.82 -4.12
C LEU A 184 -0.33 -5.32 -4.97
N MET A 185 -1.39 -4.53 -5.10
CA MET A 185 -2.50 -4.82 -6.00
C MET A 185 -2.00 -5.07 -7.43
N LYS A 186 -1.20 -4.15 -7.99
CA LYS A 186 -0.64 -4.29 -9.33
C LYS A 186 0.26 -5.52 -9.46
N TRP A 187 1.10 -5.76 -8.46
CA TRP A 187 2.11 -6.82 -8.48
C TRP A 187 1.47 -8.21 -8.43
N PHE A 188 0.53 -8.40 -7.52
CA PHE A 188 -0.15 -9.68 -7.30
C PHE A 188 -1.40 -9.86 -8.15
N ARG A 189 -1.78 -8.85 -8.93
CA ARG A 189 -2.99 -8.83 -9.78
C ARG A 189 -4.26 -9.04 -8.96
N TRP A 190 -4.31 -8.43 -7.78
CA TRP A 190 -5.51 -8.39 -6.97
C TRP A 190 -6.60 -7.57 -7.65
N SER A 191 -7.85 -7.87 -7.32
CA SER A 191 -8.97 -7.10 -7.81
C SER A 191 -9.03 -5.74 -7.10
N TYR A 192 -9.90 -4.83 -7.54
CA TYR A 192 -10.03 -3.54 -6.84
C TYR A 192 -10.75 -3.74 -5.50
N GLU A 193 -11.65 -4.72 -5.41
CA GLU A 193 -12.35 -5.11 -4.17
C GLU A 193 -11.35 -5.59 -3.11
N ASP A 194 -10.39 -6.43 -3.50
CA ASP A 194 -9.28 -6.83 -2.63
C ASP A 194 -8.53 -5.59 -2.10
N PHE A 195 -8.27 -4.58 -2.95
CA PHE A 195 -7.62 -3.32 -2.55
C PHE A 195 -8.45 -2.50 -1.57
N GLU A 196 -9.76 -2.35 -1.81
CA GLU A 196 -10.68 -1.61 -0.92
C GLU A 196 -10.78 -2.28 0.45
N SER A 197 -10.62 -3.61 0.51
CA SER A 197 -10.60 -4.35 1.78
C SER A 197 -9.36 -4.08 2.65
N LEU A 198 -8.27 -3.55 2.08
CA LEU A 198 -7.01 -3.35 2.80
C LEU A 198 -7.08 -2.14 3.74
N ARG A 199 -6.62 -2.35 4.97
CA ARG A 199 -6.41 -1.28 5.96
C ARG A 199 -5.12 -0.50 5.69
N ASN A 200 -4.98 0.66 6.33
CA ASN A 200 -3.76 1.46 6.20
C ASN A 200 -2.50 0.75 6.75
N ILE A 201 -1.40 0.87 5.98
CA ILE A 201 -0.10 0.30 6.35
C ILE A 201 0.52 1.12 7.48
N PRO A 202 0.98 0.50 8.60
CA PRO A 202 1.64 1.22 9.68
C PRO A 202 2.93 1.93 9.24
N HIS A 203 3.25 3.04 9.92
CA HIS A 203 4.49 3.80 9.69
C HIS A 203 5.74 2.94 9.92
N CYS A 204 6.71 3.04 9.01
CA CYS A 204 8.01 2.36 9.09
C CYS A 204 7.93 0.83 9.28
N HIS A 205 6.82 0.20 8.93
CA HIS A 205 6.69 -1.25 8.94
C HIS A 205 7.10 -1.85 7.59
N PHE A 206 7.93 -2.89 7.60
CA PHE A 206 8.37 -3.57 6.38
C PHE A 206 7.34 -4.59 5.90
N LEU A 207 6.86 -4.40 4.67
CA LEU A 207 6.13 -5.40 3.92
C LEU A 207 7.14 -6.20 3.09
N ILE A 208 7.28 -7.48 3.41
CA ILE A 208 8.34 -8.33 2.88
C ILE A 208 7.78 -9.19 1.75
N MET A 209 8.30 -9.01 0.55
CA MET A 209 8.07 -9.90 -0.59
C MET A 209 9.33 -10.73 -0.83
N LYS A 210 9.20 -12.05 -0.78
CA LYS A 210 10.31 -12.99 -1.01
C LYS A 210 10.11 -13.75 -2.30
N GLN A 211 11.15 -13.80 -3.13
CA GLN A 211 11.17 -14.61 -4.33
C GLN A 211 11.20 -16.11 -3.98
N GLN A 212 10.37 -16.89 -4.66
CA GLN A 212 10.33 -18.34 -4.57
C GLN A 212 11.24 -18.97 -5.63
N GLU A 213 11.50 -20.28 -5.49
CA GLU A 213 12.24 -21.07 -6.49
C GLU A 213 11.63 -20.99 -7.90
N SER A 214 10.31 -20.78 -8.00
CA SER A 214 9.60 -20.57 -9.26
C SER A 214 9.91 -19.24 -9.96
N GLY A 215 10.70 -18.36 -9.31
CA GLY A 215 10.97 -17.01 -9.76
C GLY A 215 9.89 -15.99 -9.39
N ARG A 216 8.71 -16.43 -8.92
CA ARG A 216 7.61 -15.56 -8.49
C ARG A 216 7.83 -15.04 -7.06
N TYR A 217 7.34 -13.84 -6.77
CA TYR A 217 7.33 -13.31 -5.41
C TYR A 217 6.11 -13.82 -4.62
N SER A 218 6.30 -13.99 -3.32
CA SER A 218 5.24 -14.19 -2.34
C SER A 218 5.34 -13.13 -1.25
N LEU A 219 4.21 -12.52 -0.89
CA LEU A 219 4.13 -11.62 0.25
C LEU A 219 4.20 -12.45 1.54
N LYS A 220 5.12 -12.10 2.43
CA LYS A 220 5.36 -12.78 3.71
C LYS A 220 4.73 -12.04 4.88
N THR A 221 4.69 -10.72 4.81
CA THR A 221 4.01 -9.91 5.83
C THR A 221 2.50 -10.00 5.61
N PRO A 222 1.70 -10.42 6.60
CA PRO A 222 0.25 -10.37 6.49
C PRO A 222 -0.21 -8.92 6.36
N LEU A 223 -1.18 -8.67 5.49
CA LEU A 223 -1.89 -7.40 5.45
C LEU A 223 -3.14 -7.52 6.29
N HIS A 224 -3.47 -6.45 7.01
CA HIS A 224 -4.73 -6.35 7.70
C HIS A 224 -5.80 -5.90 6.72
N THR A 225 -6.90 -6.63 6.71
CA THR A 225 -8.12 -6.29 5.99
C THR A 225 -9.16 -5.78 6.96
N TRP A 226 -10.17 -5.09 6.45
CA TRP A 226 -11.34 -4.76 7.25
C TRP A 226 -11.98 -6.04 7.77
N ASP A 227 -12.13 -7.09 6.95
CA ASP A 227 -12.78 -8.36 7.34
C ASP A 227 -12.15 -9.07 8.55
N ASP A 228 -10.90 -8.74 8.92
CA ASP A 228 -10.25 -9.28 10.12
C ASP A 228 -10.79 -8.70 11.44
N LEU A 229 -11.53 -7.58 11.39
CA LEU A 229 -12.12 -6.93 12.56
C LEU A 229 -13.51 -7.45 12.86
N ARG A 230 -13.80 -7.67 14.14
CA ARG A 230 -15.19 -7.87 14.62
C ARG A 230 -15.96 -6.57 14.37
N ASP A 231 -17.25 -6.66 14.05
CA ASP A 231 -18.07 -5.50 13.70
C ASP A 231 -18.03 -4.38 14.76
N LEU A 232 -17.91 -4.72 16.05
CA LEU A 232 -17.77 -3.76 17.16
C LEU A 232 -16.44 -2.99 17.17
N ASP A 233 -15.39 -3.55 16.59
CA ASP A 233 -14.04 -2.96 16.55
C ASP A 233 -13.82 -2.13 15.26
N VAL A 234 -14.74 -2.23 14.29
CA VAL A 234 -14.66 -1.54 12.99
C VAL A 234 -14.80 -0.04 13.15
N GLU A 235 -15.74 0.43 13.95
CA GLU A 235 -15.96 1.87 14.19
C GLU A 235 -14.75 2.52 14.87
N GLU A 236 -14.09 1.83 15.81
CA GLU A 236 -12.89 2.35 16.48
C GLU A 236 -11.69 2.45 15.52
N GLU A 237 -11.46 1.42 14.69
CA GLU A 237 -10.35 1.42 13.74
C GLU A 237 -10.59 2.33 12.54
N ILE A 238 -11.83 2.46 12.06
CA ILE A 238 -12.20 3.48 11.07
C ILE A 238 -12.04 4.86 11.67
N SER A 239 -12.48 5.08 12.91
CA SER A 239 -12.25 6.36 13.60
C SER A 239 -10.76 6.68 13.65
N LYS A 240 -9.88 5.73 13.97
CA LYS A 240 -8.41 5.93 13.94
C LYS A 240 -7.89 6.20 12.53
N GLU A 241 -8.28 5.42 11.54
CA GLU A 241 -7.81 5.55 10.15
C GLU A 241 -8.31 6.87 9.53
N PHE A 242 -9.58 7.21 9.72
CA PHE A 242 -10.20 8.46 9.30
C PHE A 242 -9.62 9.66 10.04
N THR A 243 -9.39 9.56 11.36
CA THR A 243 -8.71 10.62 12.14
C THR A 243 -7.28 10.86 11.63
N GLN A 244 -6.55 9.81 11.22
CA GLN A 244 -5.25 9.93 10.54
C GLN A 244 -5.34 10.47 9.10
N GLU A 245 -6.46 10.23 8.41
CA GLU A 245 -6.73 10.78 7.08
C GLU A 245 -7.22 12.24 7.13
N VAL A 246 -7.94 12.66 8.19
CA VAL A 246 -8.77 13.89 8.21
C VAL A 246 -8.52 14.87 9.39
N SER A 247 -8.07 14.48 10.58
CA SER A 247 -8.04 15.41 11.74
C SER A 247 -6.69 16.15 11.93
N PHE A 248 -6.61 17.39 12.46
CA PHE A 248 -7.62 18.18 13.19
C PHE A 248 -7.54 19.68 12.81
N ASN A 249 -8.68 20.29 12.47
CA ASN A 249 -8.77 21.52 11.67
C ASN A 249 -9.34 22.74 12.42
N SER A 250 -9.09 22.89 13.73
CA SER A 250 -9.60 24.03 14.50
C SER A 250 -8.50 24.72 15.30
N MET A 251 -8.15 25.93 14.87
CA MET A 251 -7.37 26.89 15.66
C MET A 251 -8.13 27.24 16.96
N ASN A 252 -7.93 26.46 18.03
CA ASN A 252 -8.27 26.82 19.42
C ASN A 252 -9.69 27.39 19.66
N LYS A 253 -10.69 26.86 18.98
CA LYS A 253 -12.07 26.90 19.47
C LYS A 253 -12.59 25.50 19.30
N LEU A 254 -12.79 24.78 20.40
CA LEU A 254 -13.83 23.77 20.64
C LEU A 254 -13.45 23.02 21.93
N ASP A 255 -14.05 23.47 23.03
CA ASP A 255 -13.98 22.85 24.36
C ASP A 255 -15.00 21.70 24.51
N ASN A 256 -15.50 21.09 23.42
CA ASN A 256 -16.58 20.10 23.51
C ASN A 256 -16.36 18.85 22.64
N PRO A 257 -16.41 17.62 23.19
CA PRO A 257 -16.18 16.37 22.46
C PRO A 257 -17.29 15.94 21.47
N ASP A 258 -18.39 16.69 21.37
CA ASP A 258 -19.59 16.36 20.56
C ASP A 258 -19.70 17.24 19.29
N ASP A 259 -18.59 17.62 18.67
CA ASP A 259 -18.65 18.40 17.43
C ASP A 259 -19.16 17.56 16.25
N MET A 260 -20.30 17.99 15.72
CA MET A 260 -21.20 17.27 14.83
C MET A 260 -20.65 16.90 13.42
N ASP A 261 -19.42 17.27 13.07
CA ASP A 261 -18.92 17.19 11.67
C ASP A 261 -17.85 16.09 11.41
N ILE A 262 -17.23 15.49 12.42
CA ILE A 262 -16.32 14.33 12.19
C ILE A 262 -17.06 13.01 12.33
N HIS A 263 -17.99 12.94 13.30
CA HIS A 263 -18.74 11.72 13.59
C HIS A 263 -19.65 11.32 12.41
N SER A 264 -20.21 12.29 11.68
CA SER A 264 -21.00 12.08 10.47
C SER A 264 -20.19 11.40 9.36
N ILE A 265 -18.94 11.81 9.14
CA ILE A 265 -18.09 11.25 8.09
C ILE A 265 -17.53 9.89 8.49
N ILE A 266 -17.10 9.74 9.75
CA ILE A 266 -16.70 8.43 10.31
C ILE A 266 -17.86 7.44 10.13
N LYS A 267 -19.06 7.84 10.54
CA LYS A 267 -20.28 7.03 10.38
C LYS A 267 -20.55 6.71 8.90
N ALA A 268 -20.43 7.67 7.99
CA ALA A 268 -20.60 7.43 6.56
C ALA A 268 -19.55 6.45 6.01
N GLN A 269 -18.31 6.50 6.50
CA GLN A 269 -17.26 5.56 6.11
C GLN A 269 -17.46 4.17 6.71
N VAL A 270 -17.93 4.07 7.95
CA VAL A 270 -18.37 2.82 8.58
C VAL A 270 -19.49 2.20 7.77
N GLU A 271 -20.57 2.96 7.50
CA GLU A 271 -21.70 2.51 6.70
C GLU A 271 -21.27 2.08 5.30
N ALA A 272 -20.37 2.84 4.65
CA ALA A 272 -19.85 2.49 3.33
C ALA A 272 -18.99 1.21 3.36
N ILE A 273 -18.15 1.02 4.38
CA ILE A 273 -17.35 -0.21 4.55
C ILE A 273 -18.26 -1.39 4.85
N GLU A 274 -19.27 -1.25 5.72
CA GLU A 274 -20.26 -2.30 5.99
C GLU A 274 -21.09 -2.64 4.74
N GLU A 275 -21.56 -1.63 4.01
CA GLU A 275 -22.32 -1.81 2.78
C GLU A 275 -21.46 -2.48 1.69
N ASN A 276 -20.21 -2.06 1.53
CA ASN A 276 -19.26 -2.66 0.60
C ASN A 276 -18.94 -4.10 1.02
N ARG A 277 -18.70 -4.39 2.30
CA ARG A 277 -18.55 -5.78 2.78
C ARG A 277 -19.75 -6.65 2.44
N LEU A 278 -20.96 -6.14 2.62
CA LEU A 278 -22.20 -6.86 2.30
C LEU A 278 -22.34 -7.07 0.79
N LYS A 279 -22.02 -6.06 -0.02
CA LYS A 279 -22.03 -6.14 -1.48
C LYS A 279 -20.95 -7.10 -1.99
N ASP A 280 -19.73 -7.01 -1.49
CA ASP A 280 -18.60 -7.86 -1.88
C ASP A 280 -18.82 -9.31 -1.48
N LYS A 281 -19.38 -9.57 -0.28
CA LYS A 281 -19.83 -10.92 0.10
C LYS A 281 -20.87 -11.47 -0.89
N LYS A 282 -21.89 -10.67 -1.23
CA LYS A 282 -22.92 -11.06 -2.22
C LYS A 282 -22.34 -11.26 -3.62
N ILE A 283 -21.41 -10.42 -4.06
CA ILE A 283 -20.73 -10.51 -5.35
C ILE A 283 -19.87 -11.77 -5.38
N HIS A 284 -19.12 -12.06 -4.32
CA HIS A 284 -18.31 -13.27 -4.19
C HIS A 284 -19.16 -14.55 -4.18
N GLU A 285 -20.28 -14.56 -3.46
CA GLU A 285 -21.26 -15.66 -3.46
C GLU A 285 -21.92 -15.82 -4.84
N SER A 286 -22.28 -14.72 -5.49
CA SER A 286 -22.82 -14.72 -6.86
C SER A 286 -21.77 -15.21 -7.87
N TYR A 287 -20.51 -14.84 -7.70
CA TYR A 287 -19.41 -15.29 -8.56
C TYR A 287 -19.10 -16.77 -8.35
N LYS A 288 -19.02 -17.24 -7.10
CA LYS A 288 -18.84 -18.66 -6.77
C LYS A 288 -19.99 -19.51 -7.30
N SER A 289 -21.24 -19.05 -7.14
CA SER A 289 -22.40 -19.77 -7.66
C SER A 289 -22.40 -19.81 -9.19
N THR A 290 -22.09 -18.69 -9.85
CA THR A 290 -21.95 -18.63 -11.32
C THR A 290 -20.81 -19.52 -11.83
N LEU A 291 -19.66 -19.54 -11.14
CA LEU A 291 -18.52 -20.38 -11.49
C LEU A 291 -18.83 -21.87 -11.28
N ALA A 292 -19.52 -22.22 -10.19
CA ALA A 292 -20.00 -23.58 -9.93
C ALA A 292 -21.02 -24.05 -10.97
N ILE A 293 -21.92 -23.17 -11.40
CA ILE A 293 -22.86 -23.43 -12.50
C ILE A 293 -22.11 -23.69 -13.81
N LYS A 294 -21.14 -22.83 -14.16
CA LYS A 294 -20.32 -22.98 -15.37
C LYS A 294 -19.54 -24.30 -15.38
N LEU A 295 -18.87 -24.62 -14.28
CA LEU A 295 -18.12 -25.88 -14.14
C LEU A 295 -19.04 -27.11 -14.19
N SER A 296 -20.27 -27.01 -13.70
CA SER A 296 -21.26 -28.09 -13.78
C SER A 296 -21.81 -28.28 -15.20
N GLN A 297 -22.03 -27.18 -15.93
CA GLN A 297 -22.45 -27.20 -17.34
C GLN A 297 -21.35 -27.74 -18.26
N ASP A 298 -20.09 -27.39 -18.03
CA ASP A 298 -18.95 -27.94 -18.76
C ASP A 298 -18.78 -29.45 -18.48
N HIS A 299 -18.98 -29.89 -17.23
CA HIS A 299 -18.96 -31.32 -16.90
C HIS A 299 -20.10 -32.10 -17.56
N GLN A 300 -21.33 -31.57 -17.59
CA GLN A 300 -22.44 -32.17 -18.33
C GLN A 300 -22.19 -32.22 -19.84
N SER A 301 -21.58 -31.17 -20.41
CA SER A 301 -21.25 -31.11 -21.84
C SER A 301 -20.18 -32.15 -22.22
N ILE A 302 -19.16 -32.34 -21.39
CA ILE A 302 -18.12 -33.36 -21.57
C ILE A 302 -18.69 -34.77 -21.42
N GLN A 303 -19.66 -34.96 -20.53
CA GLN A 303 -20.29 -36.26 -20.30
C GLN A 303 -21.21 -36.66 -21.46
N ASN A 304 -22.02 -35.73 -21.97
CA ASN A 304 -22.84 -35.94 -23.17
C ASN A 304 -21.97 -36.21 -24.41
N SER A 305 -20.84 -35.50 -24.55
CA SER A 305 -19.90 -35.72 -25.66
C SER A 305 -19.24 -37.10 -25.63
N LYS A 306 -19.05 -37.69 -24.45
CA LYS A 306 -18.49 -39.05 -24.29
C LYS A 306 -19.53 -40.14 -24.59
N GLU A 307 -20.80 -39.91 -24.25
CA GLU A 307 -21.89 -40.83 -24.57
C GLU A 307 -22.16 -40.89 -26.08
N ASP A 308 -22.08 -39.78 -26.79
CA ASP A 308 -22.23 -39.75 -28.26
C ASP A 308 -21.10 -40.53 -28.97
N ILE A 309 -19.84 -40.46 -28.47
CA ILE A 309 -18.70 -41.20 -29.04
C ILE A 309 -18.77 -42.71 -28.75
N LEU A 310 -19.44 -43.12 -27.67
CA LEU A 310 -19.66 -44.54 -27.33
C LEU A 310 -20.86 -45.16 -28.04
N SER A 311 -21.63 -44.36 -28.78
CA SER A 311 -22.86 -44.78 -29.49
C SER A 311 -22.71 -44.93 -31.01
N LEU A 312 -21.48 -44.81 -31.52
CA LEU A 312 -21.06 -45.05 -32.92
C LEU A 312 -20.16 -46.29 -33.03
#